data_AF-A0A0B1S3U7-F1
#
_entry.id   AF-A0A0B1S3U7-F1
#
_cell.length_a   1.000
_cell.length_b   1.000
_cell.length_c   1.000
_cell.angle_alpha   90.00
_cell.angle_beta   90.00
_cell.angle_gamma   90.00
#
_symmetry.space_group_name_H-M   'P 1'
#
loop_
_entity.id
_entity.type
_entity.pdbx_description
1 polymer ?
#
loop_
_entity_poly.entity_id
_entity_poly.type
_entity_poly.pdbx_seq_one_letter_code
_entity_poly.pdbx_strand_id
1 'polypeptide(L)'
;MSNLSTHNVISLSVATYIPQLARADPDSFAISVCTVDGQRRSWGDAMKPFCLQSVSKPFTYALVHDELGPEELHSHVGQEPSGRLFNDISLDHNKKPHNPLINAGAIVVASLMKRRASLSDRFDFAIHQMRRFCGVGYVGFNNAVFLSERETADRNYALSYYMREHKVFPPDTNLQDTLDLYFQLCSIETNCDTLAVMAATLANGGVNPMNGERVINNRQV
;
A
#
# COMPACT_ATOMS: atom_id res chain seq x y z
N MET A 1 -39.64 -10.68 0.54
CA MET A 1 -38.27 -11.10 0.20
C MET A 1 -38.12 -10.99 -1.30
N SER A 2 -37.73 -9.81 -1.79
CA SER A 2 -37.58 -9.55 -3.22
C SER A 2 -36.22 -10.07 -3.69
N ASN A 3 -36.24 -11.00 -4.65
CA ASN A 3 -35.08 -11.48 -5.39
C ASN A 3 -34.27 -10.29 -5.92
N LEU A 4 -33.09 -10.07 -5.35
CA LEU A 4 -32.03 -9.31 -6.01
C LEU A 4 -31.58 -10.17 -7.19
N SER A 5 -31.96 -9.76 -8.39
CA SER A 5 -31.42 -10.31 -9.63
C SER A 5 -29.90 -10.15 -9.61
N THR A 6 -29.17 -11.26 -9.53
CA THR A 6 -27.73 -11.30 -9.72
C THR A 6 -27.43 -10.94 -11.17
N HIS A 7 -27.26 -9.65 -11.45
CA HIS A 7 -26.50 -9.24 -12.62
C HIS A 7 -25.07 -9.76 -12.42
N ASN A 8 -24.77 -10.92 -13.00
CA ASN A 8 -23.42 -11.48 -12.98
C ASN A 8 -22.47 -10.43 -13.54
N VAL A 9 -21.52 -9.98 -12.70
CA VAL A 9 -20.46 -9.09 -13.14
C VAL A 9 -19.66 -9.82 -14.21
N ILE A 10 -19.53 -9.14 -15.35
CA ILE A 10 -19.02 -9.61 -16.63
C ILE A 10 -17.52 -9.92 -16.51
N SER A 11 -17.10 -11.10 -17.01
CA SER A 11 -15.73 -11.54 -17.34
C SER A 11 -14.59 -10.65 -16.82
N LEU A 12 -14.07 -10.97 -15.64
CA LEU A 12 -12.85 -10.37 -15.10
C LEU A 12 -11.65 -11.26 -15.42
N SER A 13 -10.55 -10.66 -15.89
CA SER A 13 -9.27 -11.35 -16.04
C SER A 13 -8.41 -11.12 -14.80
N VAL A 14 -7.86 -12.20 -14.24
CA VAL A 14 -6.85 -12.10 -13.18
C VAL A 14 -5.57 -11.42 -13.70
N ALA A 15 -4.79 -10.81 -12.81
CA ALA A 15 -3.49 -10.26 -13.17
C ALA A 15 -2.51 -11.41 -13.49
N THR A 16 -1.87 -11.35 -14.65
CA THR A 16 -1.02 -12.45 -15.16
C THR A 16 0.45 -12.09 -15.34
N TYR A 17 0.85 -10.87 -14.97
CA TYR A 17 2.21 -10.39 -15.19
C TYR A 17 3.27 -11.06 -14.27
N ILE A 18 2.84 -11.70 -13.18
CA ILE A 18 3.65 -12.65 -12.40
C ILE A 18 2.88 -13.96 -12.13
N PRO A 19 3.57 -15.11 -12.02
CA PRO A 19 2.92 -16.42 -11.85
C PRO A 19 2.03 -16.54 -10.62
N GLN A 20 2.39 -15.88 -9.52
CA GLN A 20 1.68 -15.95 -8.24
C GLN A 20 0.30 -15.32 -8.34
N LEU A 21 0.16 -14.22 -9.08
CA LEU A 21 -1.14 -13.58 -9.33
C LEU A 21 -1.95 -14.32 -10.39
N ALA A 22 -1.28 -14.90 -11.39
CA ALA A 22 -1.95 -15.70 -12.43
C ALA A 22 -2.65 -16.95 -11.88
N ARG A 23 -2.24 -17.42 -10.70
CA ARG A 23 -2.84 -18.56 -9.98
C ARG A 23 -4.06 -18.17 -9.13
N ALA A 24 -4.40 -16.87 -9.07
CA ALA A 24 -5.59 -16.43 -8.36
C ALA A 24 -6.84 -17.06 -8.98
N ASP A 25 -7.76 -17.45 -8.11
CA ASP A 25 -9.06 -18.00 -8.51
C ASP A 25 -9.96 -16.86 -9.02
N PRO A 26 -10.35 -16.85 -10.31
CA PRO A 26 -11.15 -15.78 -10.90
C PRO A 26 -12.57 -15.68 -10.33
N ASP A 27 -13.08 -16.75 -9.72
CA ASP A 27 -14.42 -16.78 -9.13
C ASP A 27 -14.42 -16.33 -7.65
N SER A 28 -13.23 -16.10 -7.08
CA SER A 28 -13.09 -15.70 -5.69
C SER A 28 -13.54 -14.26 -5.48
N PHE A 29 -14.50 -14.09 -4.58
CA PHE A 29 -15.10 -12.79 -4.29
C PHE A 29 -15.43 -12.68 -2.81
N ALA A 30 -15.18 -11.49 -2.24
CA ALA A 30 -15.50 -11.20 -0.85
C ALA A 30 -15.81 -9.72 -0.64
N ILE A 31 -16.63 -9.44 0.37
CA ILE A 31 -16.89 -8.10 0.90
C ILE A 31 -16.80 -8.18 2.42
N SER A 32 -16.11 -7.23 3.04
CA SER A 32 -16.08 -7.08 4.49
C SER A 32 -16.27 -5.62 4.87
N VAL A 33 -17.03 -5.41 5.94
CA VAL A 33 -17.36 -4.09 6.50
C VAL A 33 -16.95 -4.08 7.96
N CYS A 34 -16.28 -3.00 8.37
CA CYS A 34 -16.00 -2.68 9.77
C CYS A 34 -16.39 -1.22 10.01
N THR A 35 -17.20 -0.95 11.04
CA THR A 35 -17.57 0.42 11.43
C THR A 35 -16.52 1.01 12.38
N VAL A 36 -16.57 2.32 12.58
CA VAL A 36 -15.72 3.00 13.59
C VAL A 36 -16.01 2.54 15.03
N ASP A 37 -17.22 2.02 15.27
CA ASP A 37 -17.62 1.39 16.55
C ASP A 37 -17.23 -0.10 16.67
N GLY A 38 -16.50 -0.65 15.70
CA GLY A 38 -16.01 -2.04 15.73
C GLY A 38 -17.04 -3.11 15.34
N GLN A 39 -18.20 -2.73 14.80
CA GLN A 39 -19.17 -3.67 14.25
C GLN A 39 -18.64 -4.25 12.95
N ARG A 40 -18.70 -5.58 12.79
CA ARG A 40 -18.07 -6.28 11.67
C ARG A 40 -19.03 -7.22 10.96
N ARG A 41 -18.95 -7.26 9.63
CA ARG A 41 -19.69 -8.22 8.82
C ARG A 41 -18.94 -8.52 7.52
N SER A 42 -18.83 -9.81 7.22
CA SER A 42 -18.07 -10.31 6.08
C SER A 42 -18.90 -11.33 5.29
N TRP A 43 -18.70 -11.38 3.98
CA TRP A 43 -19.37 -12.26 3.02
C TRP A 43 -18.38 -12.79 1.99
N GLY A 44 -18.64 -14.00 1.48
CA GLY A 44 -17.76 -14.66 0.49
C GLY A 44 -16.44 -15.15 1.10
N ASP A 45 -15.38 -15.15 0.30
CA ASP A 45 -14.04 -15.65 0.66
C ASP A 45 -13.24 -14.69 1.57
N ALA A 46 -13.90 -14.05 2.54
CA ALA A 46 -13.37 -12.90 3.27
C ALA A 46 -12.09 -13.18 4.07
N MET A 47 -11.82 -14.45 4.41
CA MET A 47 -10.63 -14.87 5.15
C MET A 47 -9.48 -15.33 4.25
N LYS A 48 -9.70 -15.44 2.94
CA LYS A 48 -8.68 -15.89 1.97
C LYS A 48 -7.55 -14.85 1.89
N PRO A 49 -6.29 -15.24 2.16
CA PRO A 49 -5.17 -14.32 2.09
C PRO A 49 -4.89 -13.82 0.67
N PHE A 50 -4.50 -12.55 0.55
CA PHE A 50 -3.98 -11.94 -0.67
C PHE A 50 -2.96 -10.85 -0.34
N CYS A 51 -2.06 -10.54 -1.28
CA CYS A 51 -1.11 -9.44 -1.16
C CYS A 51 -1.80 -8.09 -1.34
N LEU A 52 -1.51 -7.13 -0.46
CA LEU A 52 -2.07 -5.77 -0.52
C LEU A 52 -1.79 -5.07 -1.85
N GLN A 53 -0.62 -5.32 -2.45
CA GLN A 53 -0.21 -4.66 -3.69
C GLN A 53 -0.32 -3.14 -3.54
N SER A 54 -0.88 -2.43 -4.53
CA SER A 54 -1.05 -0.97 -4.46
C SER A 54 -1.96 -0.48 -3.32
N VAL A 55 -2.77 -1.36 -2.71
CA VAL A 55 -3.58 -1.01 -1.53
C VAL A 55 -2.69 -0.71 -0.31
N SER A 56 -1.41 -1.11 -0.32
CA SER A 56 -0.44 -0.74 0.71
C SER A 56 -0.06 0.75 0.71
N LYS A 57 -0.27 1.48 -0.39
CA LYS A 57 0.23 2.85 -0.58
C LYS A 57 -0.39 3.87 0.39
N PRO A 58 -1.72 3.92 0.59
CA PRO A 58 -2.32 4.84 1.56
C PRO A 58 -1.80 4.62 2.98
N PHE A 59 -1.65 3.36 3.41
CA PHE A 59 -1.12 3.03 4.74
C PHE A 59 0.34 3.48 4.89
N THR A 60 1.18 3.16 3.91
CA THR A 60 2.59 3.57 3.89
C THR A 60 2.72 5.10 3.88
N TYR A 61 1.90 5.79 3.08
CA TYR A 61 1.84 7.25 3.05
C TYR A 61 1.48 7.82 4.41
N ALA A 62 0.41 7.32 5.05
CA ALA A 62 -0.03 7.80 6.35
C ALA A 62 1.04 7.60 7.45
N LEU A 63 1.76 6.48 7.42
CA LEU A 63 2.86 6.22 8.36
C LEU A 63 4.03 7.19 8.21
N VAL A 64 4.44 7.45 6.97
CA VAL A 64 5.54 8.39 6.70
C VAL A 64 5.09 9.82 6.97
N HIS A 65 3.83 10.14 6.69
CA HIS A 65 3.23 11.44 6.99
C HIS A 65 3.17 11.69 8.50
N ASP A 66 2.86 10.66 9.30
CA ASP A 66 2.90 10.72 10.77
C ASP A 66 4.34 10.89 11.30
N GLU A 67 5.31 10.23 10.69
CA GLU A 67 6.73 10.30 11.08
C GLU A 67 7.38 11.66 10.78
N LEU A 68 7.16 12.20 9.57
CA LEU A 68 7.91 13.37 9.06
C LEU A 68 7.10 14.67 9.07
N GLY A 69 5.77 14.57 9.13
CA GLY A 69 4.87 15.69 8.91
C GLY A 69 4.74 16.09 7.42
N PRO A 70 3.77 16.97 7.11
CA PRO A 70 3.41 17.29 5.74
C PRO A 70 4.50 18.04 4.98
N GLU A 71 5.22 18.95 5.64
CA GLU A 71 6.21 19.81 4.99
C GLU A 71 7.39 19.00 4.43
N GLU A 72 8.00 18.14 5.26
CA GLU A 72 9.13 17.32 4.81
C GLU A 72 8.68 16.29 3.78
N LEU A 73 7.57 15.57 4.02
CA LEU A 73 7.07 14.58 3.06
C LEU A 73 6.76 15.22 1.69
N HIS A 74 6.00 16.32 1.67
CA HIS A 74 5.57 16.94 0.41
C HIS A 74 6.63 17.83 -0.24
N SER A 75 7.79 18.02 0.40
CA SER A 75 8.99 18.49 -0.30
C SER A 75 9.49 17.48 -1.35
N HIS A 76 9.19 16.19 -1.18
CA HIS A 76 9.62 15.10 -2.08
C HIS A 76 8.51 14.59 -3.02
N VAL A 77 7.23 14.65 -2.61
CA VAL A 77 6.09 14.13 -3.39
C VAL A 77 4.94 15.14 -3.45
N GLY A 78 4.28 15.25 -4.61
CA GLY A 78 3.10 16.08 -4.78
C GLY A 78 1.85 15.54 -4.07
N GLN A 79 0.73 16.22 -4.29
CA GLN A 79 -0.57 15.90 -3.67
C GLN A 79 -1.70 15.74 -4.70
N GLU A 80 -1.42 16.06 -5.97
CA GLU A 80 -2.45 16.24 -6.99
C GLU A 80 -2.52 15.04 -7.94
N PRO A 81 -3.68 14.77 -8.56
CA PRO A 81 -3.79 13.76 -9.60
C PRO A 81 -2.88 14.12 -10.78
N SER A 82 -2.32 13.11 -11.45
CA SER A 82 -1.43 13.35 -12.59
C SER A 82 -2.16 13.87 -13.83
N GLY A 83 -3.46 13.56 -13.98
CA GLY A 83 -4.22 13.79 -15.22
C GLY A 83 -3.71 12.94 -16.39
N ARG A 84 -2.83 11.95 -16.12
CA ARG A 84 -2.21 11.06 -17.11
C ARG A 84 -2.61 9.62 -16.84
N LEU A 85 -2.25 8.73 -17.76
CA LEU A 85 -2.35 7.30 -17.50
C LEU A 85 -1.59 6.96 -16.21
N PHE A 86 -2.19 6.13 -15.35
CA PHE A 86 -1.58 5.68 -14.10
C PHE A 86 -0.17 5.11 -14.29
N ASN A 87 0.06 4.58 -15.49
CA ASN A 87 1.28 3.92 -15.90
C ASN A 87 2.29 4.80 -16.66
N ASP A 88 2.09 6.11 -16.70
CA ASP A 88 3.05 6.99 -17.35
C ASP A 88 4.31 7.20 -16.46
N ILE A 89 5.48 7.30 -17.09
CA ILE A 89 6.73 7.66 -16.40
C ILE A 89 6.83 9.18 -16.46
N SER A 90 6.19 9.85 -15.51
CA SER A 90 6.14 11.32 -15.48
C SER A 90 6.32 11.89 -14.08
N LEU A 91 6.88 13.09 -14.04
CA LEU A 91 6.95 13.96 -12.87
C LEU A 91 6.15 15.23 -13.14
N ASP A 92 5.77 15.92 -12.08
CA ASP A 92 5.08 17.20 -12.15
C ASP A 92 6.03 18.33 -12.62
N HIS A 93 5.50 19.56 -12.69
CA HIS A 93 6.27 20.73 -13.11
C HIS A 93 7.44 21.07 -12.16
N ASN A 94 7.38 20.62 -10.90
CA ASN A 94 8.43 20.76 -9.89
C ASN A 94 9.39 19.56 -9.87
N LYS A 95 9.29 18.64 -10.84
CA LYS A 95 10.08 17.41 -10.92
C LYS A 95 9.86 16.47 -9.74
N LYS A 96 8.67 16.47 -9.13
CA LYS A 96 8.25 15.52 -8.10
C LYS A 96 7.24 14.51 -8.67
N PRO A 97 7.11 13.31 -8.09
CA PRO A 97 5.97 12.47 -8.40
C PRO A 97 4.67 13.19 -8.04
N HIS A 98 3.63 13.02 -8.86
CA HIS A 98 2.38 13.77 -8.72
C HIS A 98 1.69 13.60 -7.35
N ASN A 99 1.66 12.38 -6.83
CA ASN A 99 1.03 12.04 -5.55
C ASN A 99 1.59 10.70 -5.00
N PRO A 100 1.40 10.39 -3.70
CA PRO A 100 1.91 9.16 -3.08
C PRO A 100 1.23 7.86 -3.56
N LEU A 101 0.12 7.94 -4.31
CA LEU A 101 -0.70 6.78 -4.67
C LEU A 101 -0.34 6.16 -6.04
N ILE A 102 0.51 6.84 -6.82
CA ILE A 102 1.17 6.28 -8.01
C ILE A 102 2.51 5.61 -7.63
N ASN A 103 3.03 4.72 -8.49
CA ASN A 103 4.27 3.99 -8.19
C ASN A 103 5.46 4.92 -7.91
N ALA A 104 5.60 6.01 -8.68
CA ALA A 104 6.66 7.00 -8.49
C ALA A 104 6.63 7.58 -7.06
N GLY A 105 5.45 8.03 -6.62
CA GLY A 105 5.27 8.59 -5.28
C GLY A 105 5.45 7.54 -4.19
N ALA A 106 4.92 6.33 -4.38
CA ALA A 106 5.05 5.26 -3.40
C ALA A 106 6.52 4.80 -3.20
N ILE A 107 7.33 4.78 -4.25
CA ILE A 107 8.78 4.51 -4.16
C ILE A 107 9.48 5.61 -3.36
N VAL A 108 9.13 6.88 -3.58
CA VAL A 108 9.66 8.01 -2.82
C VAL A 108 9.22 7.94 -1.35
N VAL A 109 7.95 7.66 -1.08
CA VAL A 109 7.43 7.45 0.28
C VAL A 109 8.19 6.31 0.97
N ALA A 110 8.41 5.18 0.28
CA ALA A 110 9.21 4.09 0.82
C ALA A 110 10.61 4.55 1.20
N SER A 111 11.29 5.34 0.34
CA SER A 111 12.64 5.89 0.61
C SER A 111 12.73 6.74 1.89
N LEU A 112 11.63 7.36 2.29
CA LEU A 112 11.56 8.27 3.44
C LEU A 112 11.30 7.54 4.77
N MET A 113 10.60 6.41 4.73
CA MET A 113 10.26 5.63 5.93
C MET A 113 11.51 5.18 6.69
N LYS A 114 11.66 5.63 7.94
CA LYS A 114 12.77 5.23 8.83
C LYS A 114 14.12 5.26 8.13
N ARG A 115 14.36 6.27 7.27
CA ARG A 115 15.48 6.32 6.29
C ARG A 115 16.90 6.17 6.85
N ARG A 116 17.09 6.28 8.17
CA ARG A 116 18.37 6.08 8.86
C ARG A 116 18.58 4.64 9.37
N ALA A 117 17.55 3.81 9.31
CA ALA A 117 17.59 2.43 9.78
C ALA A 117 17.94 1.46 8.64
N SER A 118 18.33 0.24 9.00
CA SER A 118 18.59 -0.83 8.02
C SER A 118 17.32 -1.24 7.27
N LEU A 119 17.45 -1.86 6.09
CA LEU A 119 16.29 -2.37 5.34
C LEU A 119 15.41 -3.31 6.19
N SER A 120 16.01 -4.21 6.97
CA SER A 120 15.27 -5.12 7.84
C SER A 120 14.48 -4.37 8.92
N ASP A 121 15.10 -3.39 9.59
CA ASP A 121 14.42 -2.61 10.64
C ASP A 121 13.26 -1.77 10.07
N ARG A 122 13.42 -1.26 8.84
CA ARG A 122 12.37 -0.51 8.13
C ARG A 122 11.19 -1.41 7.81
N PHE A 123 11.44 -2.64 7.33
CA PHE A 123 10.38 -3.61 7.06
C PHE A 123 9.70 -4.11 8.34
N ASP A 124 10.47 -4.38 9.40
CA ASP A 124 9.94 -4.77 10.71
C ASP A 124 9.04 -3.67 11.29
N PHE A 125 9.45 -2.40 11.17
CA PHE A 125 8.62 -1.25 11.52
C PHE A 125 7.33 -1.26 10.70
N ALA A 126 7.39 -1.42 9.38
CA ALA A 126 6.20 -1.42 8.53
C ALA A 126 5.22 -2.54 8.89
N ILE A 127 5.68 -3.79 9.05
CA ILE A 127 4.84 -4.92 9.44
C ILE A 127 4.23 -4.70 10.83
N HIS A 128 5.01 -4.20 11.77
CA HIS A 128 4.51 -3.84 13.09
C HIS A 128 3.38 -2.81 13.00
N GLN A 129 3.53 -1.77 12.19
CA GLN A 129 2.50 -0.77 11.98
C GLN A 129 1.25 -1.32 11.28
N MET A 130 1.40 -2.17 10.26
CA MET A 130 0.27 -2.86 9.62
C MET A 130 -0.52 -3.71 10.64
N ARG A 131 0.18 -4.37 11.57
CA ARG A 131 -0.45 -5.11 12.67
C ARG A 131 -1.22 -4.20 13.63
N ARG A 132 -0.75 -2.97 13.88
CA ARG A 132 -1.49 -1.96 14.67
C ARG A 132 -2.74 -1.47 13.95
N PHE A 133 -2.67 -1.21 12.64
CA PHE A 133 -3.85 -0.90 11.81
C PHE A 133 -4.90 -2.00 11.86
N CYS A 134 -4.45 -3.25 11.86
CA CYS A 134 -5.29 -4.44 11.97
C CYS A 134 -5.88 -4.59 13.38
N GLY A 135 -5.07 -4.50 14.44
CA GLY A 135 -5.46 -4.71 15.84
C GLY A 135 -5.80 -6.18 16.16
N VAL A 136 -6.64 -6.81 15.33
CA VAL A 136 -7.01 -8.22 15.35
C VAL A 136 -7.14 -8.75 13.92
N GLY A 137 -6.44 -9.84 13.61
CA GLY A 137 -6.50 -10.45 12.27
C GLY A 137 -5.14 -10.85 11.72
N TYR A 138 -5.10 -11.12 10.41
CA TYR A 138 -3.93 -11.67 9.74
C TYR A 138 -3.17 -10.59 8.97
N VAL A 139 -1.88 -10.42 9.33
CA VAL A 139 -0.89 -9.66 8.56
C VAL A 139 0.34 -10.54 8.38
N GLY A 140 0.55 -10.98 7.16
CA GLY A 140 1.64 -11.85 6.74
C GLY A 140 2.54 -11.20 5.69
N PHE A 141 3.34 -12.04 5.03
CA PHE A 141 4.26 -11.61 3.98
C PHE A 141 4.44 -12.73 2.95
N ASN A 142 4.21 -12.41 1.68
CA ASN A 142 4.40 -13.35 0.59
C ASN A 142 5.78 -13.19 -0.04
N ASN A 143 6.74 -13.99 0.42
CA ASN A 143 8.09 -13.96 -0.14
C ASN A 143 8.12 -14.33 -1.63
N ALA A 144 7.22 -15.21 -2.10
CA ALA A 144 7.19 -15.60 -3.51
C ALA A 144 6.74 -14.46 -4.42
N VAL A 145 5.72 -13.69 -4.01
CA VAL A 145 5.29 -12.48 -4.73
C VAL A 145 6.40 -11.43 -4.70
N PHE A 146 7.03 -11.19 -3.55
CA PHE A 146 8.15 -10.25 -3.43
C PHE A 146 9.27 -10.56 -4.44
N LEU A 147 9.72 -11.81 -4.49
CA LEU A 147 10.79 -12.22 -5.40
C LEU A 147 10.38 -12.02 -6.88
N SER A 148 9.17 -12.42 -7.26
CA SER A 148 8.71 -12.29 -8.64
C SER A 148 8.41 -10.85 -9.06
N GLU A 149 7.86 -10.02 -8.18
CA GLU A 149 7.73 -8.57 -8.41
C GLU A 149 9.11 -7.96 -8.63
N ARG A 150 10.08 -8.25 -7.76
CA ARG A 150 11.45 -7.73 -7.88
C ARG A 150 12.12 -8.13 -9.20
N GLU A 151 11.98 -9.38 -9.62
CA GLU A 151 12.56 -9.89 -10.86
C GLU A 151 11.95 -9.29 -12.14
N THR A 152 10.70 -8.83 -12.09
CA THR A 152 9.96 -8.35 -13.27
C THR A 152 9.72 -6.83 -13.27
N ALA A 153 10.29 -6.10 -12.30
CA ALA A 153 10.01 -4.69 -12.05
C ALA A 153 10.88 -3.69 -12.84
N ASP A 154 11.29 -4.00 -14.07
CA ASP A 154 12.13 -3.14 -14.93
C ASP A 154 11.66 -1.68 -14.96
N ARG A 155 10.33 -1.50 -15.00
CA ARG A 155 9.74 -0.17 -15.03
C ARG A 155 9.91 0.60 -13.72
N ASN A 156 9.82 -0.06 -12.57
CA ASN A 156 10.07 0.61 -11.28
C ASN A 156 11.56 0.94 -11.13
N TYR A 157 12.46 0.09 -11.64
CA TYR A 157 13.88 0.41 -11.76
C TYR A 157 14.12 1.64 -12.62
N ALA A 158 13.61 1.68 -13.85
CA ALA A 158 13.73 2.82 -14.76
C ALA A 158 13.21 4.12 -14.11
N LEU A 159 12.05 4.04 -13.47
CA LEU A 159 11.45 5.17 -12.76
C LEU A 159 12.30 5.65 -11.58
N SER A 160 12.92 4.75 -10.82
CA SER A 160 13.82 5.11 -9.72
C SER A 160 15.07 5.84 -10.22
N TYR A 161 15.66 5.40 -11.33
CA TYR A 161 16.81 6.09 -11.93
C TYR A 161 16.44 7.48 -12.45
N TYR A 162 15.27 7.59 -13.09
CA TYR A 162 14.72 8.88 -13.55
C TYR A 162 14.49 9.85 -12.38
N MET A 163 13.91 9.38 -11.27
CA MET A 163 13.71 10.19 -10.07
C MET A 163 15.03 10.58 -9.39
N ARG A 164 16.06 9.72 -9.44
CA ARG A 164 17.40 10.04 -8.92
C ARG A 164 18.07 11.15 -9.72
N GLU A 165 17.98 11.11 -11.05
CA GLU A 165 18.51 12.18 -11.93
C GLU A 165 17.90 13.54 -11.58
N HIS A 166 16.61 13.55 -11.27
CA HIS A 166 15.88 14.74 -10.84
C HIS A 166 16.02 15.09 -9.36
N LYS A 167 16.88 14.39 -8.60
CA LYS A 167 17.16 14.65 -7.17
C LYS A 167 15.91 14.61 -6.29
N VAL A 168 14.95 13.75 -6.64
CA VAL A 168 13.70 13.59 -5.87
C VAL A 168 13.96 12.94 -4.51
N PHE A 169 14.89 11.98 -4.46
CA PHE A 169 15.23 11.27 -3.25
C PHE A 169 16.09 12.13 -2.31
N PRO A 170 16.01 11.91 -0.98
CA PRO A 170 16.98 12.44 -0.04
C PRO A 170 18.43 12.14 -0.46
N PRO A 171 19.41 12.98 -0.06
CA PRO A 171 20.82 12.65 -0.22
C PRO A 171 21.14 11.26 0.35
N ASP A 172 22.08 10.55 -0.28
CA ASP A 172 22.59 9.24 0.14
C ASP A 172 21.55 8.09 0.13
N THR A 173 20.40 8.28 -0.51
CA THR A 173 19.40 7.20 -0.67
C THR A 173 19.95 6.03 -1.48
N ASN A 174 19.96 4.83 -0.89
CA ASN A 174 20.20 3.58 -1.62
C ASN A 174 18.93 3.19 -2.41
N LEU A 175 19.01 3.23 -3.75
CA LEU A 175 17.88 2.88 -4.62
C LEU A 175 17.50 1.40 -4.54
N GLN A 176 18.47 0.50 -4.37
CA GLN A 176 18.19 -0.93 -4.29
C GLN A 176 17.38 -1.23 -3.04
N ASP A 177 17.82 -0.76 -1.87
CA ASP A 177 17.09 -0.93 -0.61
C ASP A 177 15.71 -0.27 -0.65
N THR A 178 15.60 0.88 -1.34
CA THR A 178 14.31 1.59 -1.52
C THR A 178 13.33 0.76 -2.34
N LEU A 179 13.78 0.19 -3.46
CA LEU A 179 12.95 -0.65 -4.31
C LEU A 179 12.61 -1.97 -3.62
N ASP A 180 13.57 -2.60 -2.94
CA ASP A 180 13.33 -3.82 -2.16
C ASP A 180 12.28 -3.57 -1.08
N LEU A 181 12.37 -2.46 -0.33
CA LEU A 181 11.33 -2.09 0.64
C LEU A 181 9.98 -1.86 -0.04
N TYR A 182 9.94 -1.16 -1.17
CA TYR A 182 8.70 -0.94 -1.92
C TYR A 182 8.05 -2.27 -2.35
N PHE A 183 8.82 -3.22 -2.87
CA PHE A 183 8.29 -4.55 -3.25
C PHE A 183 7.87 -5.36 -2.02
N GLN A 184 8.61 -5.25 -0.91
CA GLN A 184 8.24 -5.88 0.35
C GLN A 184 6.89 -5.38 0.86
N LEU A 185 6.67 -4.05 0.85
CA LEU A 185 5.41 -3.42 1.26
C LEU A 185 4.22 -3.86 0.39
N CYS A 186 4.42 -3.97 -0.93
CA CYS A 186 3.39 -4.49 -1.85
C CYS A 186 3.07 -5.97 -1.60
N SER A 187 4.02 -6.73 -1.05
CA SER A 187 3.92 -8.18 -0.82
C SER A 187 3.46 -8.54 0.59
N ILE A 188 3.08 -7.55 1.41
CA ILE A 188 2.41 -7.78 2.69
C ILE A 188 1.05 -8.44 2.42
N GLU A 189 0.75 -9.51 3.14
CA GLU A 189 -0.50 -10.26 3.00
C GLU A 189 -1.49 -9.91 4.09
N THR A 190 -2.77 -9.89 3.71
CA THR A 190 -3.88 -9.82 4.65
C THR A 190 -5.09 -10.53 4.03
N ASN A 191 -6.29 -10.34 4.58
CA ASN A 191 -7.54 -10.79 3.98
C ASN A 191 -8.60 -9.69 4.03
N CYS A 192 -9.74 -9.87 3.35
CA CYS A 192 -10.78 -8.84 3.22
C CYS A 192 -11.32 -8.42 4.61
N ASP A 193 -11.51 -9.40 5.48
CA ASP A 193 -12.01 -9.22 6.85
C ASP A 193 -11.08 -8.35 7.70
N THR A 194 -9.77 -8.61 7.65
CA THR A 194 -8.74 -7.84 8.36
C THR A 194 -8.55 -6.45 7.74
N LEU A 195 -8.54 -6.37 6.40
CA LEU A 195 -8.37 -5.11 5.68
C LEU A 195 -9.52 -4.13 5.95
N ALA A 196 -10.74 -4.62 6.18
CA ALA A 196 -11.86 -3.78 6.59
C ALA A 196 -11.59 -3.09 7.95
N VAL A 197 -10.94 -3.76 8.90
CA VAL A 197 -10.54 -3.15 10.17
C VAL A 197 -9.44 -2.11 9.96
N MET A 198 -8.45 -2.42 9.12
CA MET A 198 -7.38 -1.46 8.77
C MET A 198 -7.95 -0.18 8.13
N ALA A 199 -8.92 -0.33 7.23
CA ALA A 199 -9.63 0.80 6.62
C ALA A 199 -10.47 1.57 7.65
N ALA A 200 -11.14 0.87 8.59
CA ALA A 200 -11.90 1.50 9.66
C ALA A 200 -11.00 2.29 10.64
N THR A 201 -9.75 1.86 10.86
CA THR A 201 -8.75 2.63 11.62
C THR A 201 -8.47 3.99 10.97
N LEU A 202 -8.38 4.03 9.63
CA LEU A 202 -8.29 5.30 8.90
C LEU A 202 -9.60 6.09 9.03
N ALA A 203 -10.75 5.47 8.80
CA ALA A 203 -12.06 6.13 8.94
C ALA A 203 -12.30 6.73 10.35
N ASN A 204 -11.68 6.15 11.38
CA ASN A 204 -11.78 6.55 12.78
C ASN A 204 -10.65 7.50 13.23
N GLY A 205 -10.09 8.30 12.33
CA GLY A 205 -9.09 9.32 12.69
C GLY A 205 -7.79 8.72 13.25
N GLY A 206 -7.40 7.55 12.76
CA GLY A 206 -6.17 6.86 13.10
C GLY A 206 -6.25 6.01 14.38
N VAL A 207 -7.44 5.84 14.96
CA VAL A 207 -7.66 5.00 16.15
C VAL A 207 -8.28 3.68 15.74
N ASN A 208 -7.64 2.57 16.10
CA ASN A 208 -8.14 1.24 15.76
C ASN A 208 -9.45 0.94 16.51
N PRO A 209 -10.55 0.61 15.79
CA PRO A 209 -11.87 0.47 16.40
C PRO A 209 -12.02 -0.80 17.26
N MET A 210 -11.07 -1.74 17.19
CA MET A 210 -11.13 -3.01 17.90
C MET A 210 -10.49 -2.96 19.28
N ASN A 211 -9.50 -2.09 19.48
CA ASN A 211 -8.72 -2.02 20.72
C ASN A 211 -8.50 -0.60 21.25
N GLY A 212 -8.94 0.44 20.52
CA GLY A 212 -8.80 1.85 20.92
C GLY A 212 -7.37 2.40 20.78
N GLU A 213 -6.45 1.67 20.17
CA GLU A 213 -5.07 2.10 19.99
C GLU A 213 -4.96 3.19 18.93
N ARG A 214 -4.25 4.29 19.23
CA ARG A 214 -3.89 5.30 18.22
C ARG A 214 -2.71 4.81 17.38
N VAL A 215 -2.99 4.47 16.13
CA VAL A 215 -1.99 4.00 15.16
C VAL A 215 -1.25 5.17 14.52
N ILE A 216 -2.00 6.17 14.04
CA ILE A 216 -1.50 7.42 13.44
C ILE A 216 -2.26 8.64 14.01
N ASN A 217 -1.67 9.83 13.91
CA ASN A 217 -2.34 11.06 14.31
C ASN A 217 -3.44 11.46 13.32
N ASN A 218 -4.49 12.12 13.83
CA ASN A 218 -5.71 12.44 13.07
C ASN A 218 -5.47 13.44 11.92
N ARG A 219 -4.42 14.27 11.98
CA ARG A 219 -4.09 15.22 10.88
C ARG A 219 -3.46 14.52 9.68
N GLN A 220 -3.09 13.25 9.82
CA GLN A 220 -2.34 12.47 8.86
C GLN A 220 -3.17 11.35 8.22
N VAL A 221 -4.44 11.26 8.59
CA VAL A 221 -5.46 10.35 8.08
C VAL A 221 -6.07 10.90 6.80
#